data_AF-A0AB38Z913-F1
#
_entry.id   AF-A0AB38Z913-F1
#
_cell.length_a   1.000
_cell.length_b   1.000
_cell.length_c   1.000
_cell.angle_alpha   90.00
_cell.angle_beta   90.00
_cell.angle_gamma   90.00
#
_symmetry.space_group_name_H-M   'P 1'
#
loop_
_entity.id
_entity.type
_entity.pdbx_description
1 polymer ?
#
loop_
_entity_poly.entity_id
_entity_poly.type
_entity_poly.pdbx_seq_one_letter_code
_entity_poly.pdbx_strand_id
1 'polypeptide(L)'
;MSKNNGFPNKSAVEARHSRFTKGARVELVSMSDPYTTLKPGDRGTVNFVDDTGTVFAEWDNGSTLGAVYGEDEIRILSKAEVIKEQCRKVASTGKSNMFDVNAVFKIALEMGYGELADFMMTNTKAYGALILTGELGDSDIIEL
;
A
#
# COMPACT_ATOMS: atom_id res chain seq x y z
N MET A 1 -37.61 13.75 -11.31
CA MET A 1 -36.35 13.52 -10.57
C MET A 1 -35.83 12.15 -11.00
N SER A 2 -34.80 12.09 -11.85
CA SER A 2 -34.24 10.79 -12.25
C SER A 2 -33.54 10.17 -11.05
N LYS A 3 -33.91 8.94 -10.70
CA LYS A 3 -33.18 8.14 -9.72
C LYS A 3 -31.72 8.04 -10.21
N ASN A 4 -30.78 8.50 -9.39
CA ASN A 4 -29.37 8.29 -9.64
C ASN A 4 -29.14 6.78 -9.51
N ASN A 5 -28.72 6.09 -10.57
CA ASN A 5 -28.80 4.63 -10.68
C ASN A 5 -27.82 3.85 -9.78
N GLY A 6 -27.25 4.43 -8.73
CA GLY A 6 -26.28 3.80 -7.82
C GLY A 6 -24.91 3.47 -8.44
N PHE A 7 -24.83 3.36 -9.77
CA PHE A 7 -23.59 3.09 -10.48
C PHE A 7 -22.82 4.37 -10.83
N PRO A 8 -21.49 4.38 -10.68
CA PRO A 8 -20.65 5.49 -11.13
C PRO A 8 -20.78 5.70 -12.64
N ASN A 9 -20.65 6.95 -13.08
CA ASN A 9 -20.53 7.23 -14.51
C ASN A 9 -19.17 6.76 -15.05
N LYS A 10 -19.06 6.64 -16.37
CA LYS A 10 -17.85 6.14 -17.03
C LYS A 10 -16.57 6.90 -16.63
N SER A 11 -16.64 8.22 -16.54
CA SER A 11 -15.49 9.05 -16.15
C SER A 11 -15.04 8.79 -14.71
N ALA A 12 -15.97 8.51 -13.79
CA ALA A 12 -15.66 8.14 -12.41
C ALA A 12 -14.99 6.76 -12.33
N VAL A 13 -15.43 5.79 -13.14
CA VAL A 13 -14.78 4.47 -13.25
C VAL A 13 -13.38 4.62 -13.85
N GLU A 14 -13.23 5.35 -14.96
CA GLU A 14 -11.93 5.63 -15.60
C GLU A 14 -10.95 6.31 -14.63
N ALA A 15 -11.39 7.33 -13.90
CA ALA A 15 -10.58 8.00 -12.87
C ALA A 15 -10.16 7.03 -11.75
N ARG A 16 -11.04 6.08 -11.39
CA ARG A 16 -10.73 5.08 -10.39
C ARG A 16 -9.69 4.07 -10.88
N HIS A 17 -9.76 3.63 -12.14
CA HIS A 17 -8.71 2.82 -12.76
C HIS A 17 -7.35 3.54 -12.79
N SER A 18 -7.34 4.84 -13.12
CA SER A 18 -6.11 5.63 -13.14
C SER A 18 -5.51 5.81 -11.74
N ARG A 19 -6.35 5.91 -10.70
CA ARG A 19 -5.90 6.07 -9.33
C ARG A 19 -5.41 4.76 -8.72
N PHE A 20 -6.19 3.68 -8.83
CA PHE A 20 -5.88 2.39 -8.21
C PHE A 20 -5.31 1.42 -9.26
N THR A 21 -4.04 1.64 -9.60
CA THR A 21 -3.32 0.77 -10.53
C THR A 21 -2.93 -0.55 -9.87
N LYS A 22 -2.82 -1.61 -10.68
CA LYS A 22 -2.37 -2.92 -10.20
C LYS A 22 -1.00 -2.80 -9.52
N GLY A 23 -0.86 -3.40 -8.34
CA GLY A 23 0.35 -3.33 -7.51
C GLY A 23 0.35 -2.17 -6.50
N ALA A 24 -0.54 -1.19 -6.62
CA ALA A 24 -0.63 -0.10 -5.64
C ALA A 24 -0.98 -0.65 -4.24
N ARG A 25 -0.29 -0.16 -3.21
CA ARG A 25 -0.63 -0.46 -1.82
C ARG A 25 -1.77 0.43 -1.34
N VAL A 26 -2.75 -0.19 -0.71
CA VAL A 26 -3.93 0.48 -0.16
C VAL A 26 -4.14 0.12 1.30
N GLU A 27 -4.85 1.00 2.00
CA GLU A 27 -5.32 0.79 3.35
C GLU A 27 -6.83 0.99 3.39
N LEU A 28 -7.53 0.10 4.09
CA LEU A 28 -8.95 0.20 4.33
C LEU A 28 -9.22 1.32 5.33
N VAL A 29 -10.10 2.25 4.96
CA VAL A 29 -10.56 3.33 5.83
C VAL A 29 -11.90 2.96 6.45
N SER A 30 -12.84 2.45 5.66
CA SER A 30 -14.11 1.92 6.15
C SER A 30 -14.72 0.90 5.18
N MET A 31 -15.48 -0.05 5.72
CA MET A 31 -16.21 -1.06 4.97
C MET A 31 -17.58 -1.29 5.58
N SER A 32 -18.59 -1.42 4.74
CA SER A 32 -20.00 -1.54 5.13
C SER A 32 -20.45 -2.99 5.41
N ASP A 33 -19.69 -3.98 4.93
CA ASP A 33 -20.02 -5.41 5.06
C ASP A 33 -19.91 -5.91 6.53
N PRO A 34 -21.02 -6.34 7.17
CA PRO A 34 -21.01 -6.80 8.56
C PRO A 34 -20.38 -8.19 8.77
N TYR A 35 -20.12 -8.94 7.70
CA TYR A 35 -19.56 -10.30 7.73
C TYR A 35 -18.07 -10.33 7.37
N THR A 36 -17.49 -9.19 7.00
CA THR A 36 -16.08 -9.09 6.65
C THR A 36 -15.17 -9.30 7.88
N THR A 37 -14.00 -9.90 7.64
CA THR A 37 -12.90 -9.92 8.61
C THR A 37 -12.03 -8.67 8.55
N LEU A 38 -12.19 -7.86 7.49
CA LEU A 38 -11.42 -6.64 7.29
C LEU A 38 -11.78 -5.57 8.31
N LYS A 39 -10.77 -4.81 8.74
CA LYS A 39 -10.93 -3.70 9.68
C LYS A 39 -10.24 -2.45 9.15
N PRO A 40 -10.71 -1.25 9.51
CA PRO A 40 -9.96 -0.03 9.24
C PRO A 40 -8.50 -0.16 9.67
N GLY A 41 -7.58 0.19 8.77
CA GLY A 41 -6.14 0.00 8.92
C GLY A 41 -5.59 -1.29 8.29
N ASP A 42 -6.43 -2.25 7.89
CA ASP A 42 -5.98 -3.39 7.11
C ASP A 42 -5.46 -2.94 5.76
N ARG A 43 -4.36 -3.56 5.31
CA ARG A 43 -3.65 -3.17 4.10
C ARG A 43 -3.73 -4.26 3.05
N GLY A 44 -3.65 -3.86 1.80
CA GLY A 44 -3.73 -4.76 0.67
C GLY A 44 -3.03 -4.22 -0.56
N THR A 45 -2.88 -5.08 -1.55
CA THR A 45 -2.27 -4.75 -2.85
C THR A 45 -3.34 -4.83 -3.91
N VAL A 46 -3.55 -3.75 -4.66
CA VAL A 46 -4.55 -3.70 -5.73
C VAL A 46 -4.22 -4.75 -6.80
N ASN A 47 -5.21 -5.59 -7.12
CA ASN A 47 -5.11 -6.55 -8.22
C ASN A 47 -5.75 -5.98 -9.49
N PHE A 48 -6.99 -5.51 -9.41
CA PHE A 48 -7.69 -4.85 -10.52
C PHE A 48 -8.87 -4.00 -10.03
N VAL A 49 -9.41 -3.16 -10.93
CA VAL A 49 -10.67 -2.44 -10.77
C VAL A 49 -11.64 -2.98 -11.82
N ASP A 50 -12.90 -3.21 -11.46
CA ASP A 50 -13.92 -3.70 -12.40
C ASP A 50 -14.72 -2.58 -13.07
N ASP A 51 -15.61 -2.94 -14.00
CA ASP A 51 -16.42 -1.99 -14.76
C ASP A 51 -17.44 -1.20 -13.90
N THR A 52 -17.64 -1.61 -12.64
CA THR A 52 -18.48 -0.90 -11.65
C THR A 52 -17.67 0.04 -10.77
N GLY A 53 -16.34 0.07 -10.94
CA GLY A 53 -15.43 0.85 -10.09
C GLY A 53 -15.14 0.17 -8.74
N THR A 54 -15.44 -1.11 -8.57
CA THR A 54 -15.05 -1.86 -7.36
C THR A 54 -13.57 -2.18 -7.44
N VAL A 55 -12.82 -1.88 -6.38
CA VAL A 55 -11.38 -2.14 -6.31
C VAL A 55 -11.16 -3.47 -5.62
N PHE A 56 -10.60 -4.45 -6.34
CA PHE A 56 -10.20 -5.73 -5.78
C PHE A 56 -8.75 -5.68 -5.37
N ALA A 57 -8.49 -5.95 -4.09
CA ALA A 57 -7.15 -6.05 -3.52
C ALA A 57 -6.93 -7.43 -2.92
N GLU A 58 -5.68 -7.88 -2.97
CA GLU A 58 -5.19 -8.97 -2.14
C GLU A 58 -4.83 -8.37 -0.78
N TRP A 59 -5.69 -8.57 0.21
CA TRP A 59 -5.49 -8.03 1.56
C TRP A 59 -4.47 -8.87 2.32
N ASP A 60 -3.63 -8.23 3.13
CA ASP A 60 -2.55 -8.89 3.88
C ASP A 60 -3.07 -9.94 4.88
N ASN A 61 -4.33 -9.82 5.30
CA ASN A 61 -5.01 -10.79 6.17
C ASN A 61 -5.58 -12.01 5.41
N GLY A 62 -5.37 -12.08 4.09
CA GLY A 62 -5.84 -13.15 3.21
C GLY A 62 -7.23 -12.93 2.60
N SER A 63 -7.92 -11.83 2.92
CA SER A 63 -9.19 -11.48 2.27
C SER A 63 -8.98 -11.10 0.80
N THR A 64 -9.99 -11.34 -0.02
CA THR A 64 -10.08 -10.92 -1.43
C THR A 64 -11.31 -10.08 -1.71
N LEU A 65 -12.00 -9.61 -0.66
CA LEU A 65 -13.21 -8.81 -0.77
C LEU A 65 -12.93 -7.48 -1.48
N GLY A 66 -13.76 -7.13 -2.45
CA GLY A 66 -13.65 -5.88 -3.19
C GLY A 66 -14.19 -4.69 -2.40
N ALA A 67 -13.54 -3.53 -2.53
CA ALA A 67 -14.01 -2.26 -1.98
C ALA A 67 -14.92 -1.56 -3.00
N VAL A 68 -16.21 -1.48 -2.69
CA VAL A 68 -17.27 -1.03 -3.60
C VAL A 68 -17.27 0.50 -3.73
N TYR A 69 -17.47 0.99 -4.95
CA TYR A 69 -17.60 2.43 -5.20
C TYR A 69 -18.81 3.03 -4.49
N GLY A 70 -18.56 4.05 -3.67
CA GLY A 70 -19.61 4.81 -2.98
C GLY A 70 -20.05 4.22 -1.65
N GLU A 71 -19.69 2.98 -1.35
CA GLU A 71 -20.05 2.28 -0.10
C GLU A 71 -18.82 2.09 0.82
N ASP A 72 -17.67 1.73 0.24
CA ASP A 72 -16.44 1.50 1.00
C ASP A 72 -15.39 2.57 0.70
N GLU A 73 -14.53 2.83 1.70
CA GLU A 73 -13.47 3.81 1.60
C GLU A 73 -12.10 3.15 1.74
N ILE A 74 -11.25 3.36 0.73
CA ILE A 74 -9.85 2.94 0.72
C ILE A 74 -8.96 4.12 0.32
N ARG A 75 -7.74 4.15 0.85
CA ARG A 75 -6.72 5.14 0.47
C ARG A 75 -5.49 4.43 -0.07
N ILE A 76 -4.77 5.11 -0.97
CA ILE A 76 -3.46 4.66 -1.43
C ILE A 76 -2.44 5.05 -0.37
N LEU A 77 -1.52 4.15 -0.07
CA LEU A 77 -0.38 4.43 0.79
C LEU A 77 0.67 5.24 0.04
N SER A 78 1.26 6.21 0.73
CA SER A 78 2.39 6.95 0.19
C SER A 78 3.63 6.05 0.04
N LYS A 79 4.62 6.47 -0.77
CA LYS A 79 5.88 5.73 -0.89
C LYS A 79 6.57 5.58 0.46
N ALA A 80 6.59 6.65 1.27
CA ALA A 80 7.17 6.60 2.60
C ALA A 80 6.44 5.61 3.52
N GLU A 81 5.11 5.53 3.45
CA GLU A 81 4.34 4.55 4.23
C GLU A 81 4.65 3.11 3.84
N VAL A 82 4.81 2.84 2.54
CA VAL A 82 5.19 1.51 2.01
C VAL A 82 6.60 1.13 2.45
N ILE A 83 7.57 2.03 2.29
CA ILE A 83 8.97 1.80 2.73
C ILE A 83 9.02 1.54 4.24
N LYS A 84 8.32 2.34 5.05
CA LYS A 84 8.25 2.13 6.51
C LYS A 84 7.63 0.79 6.87
N GLU A 85 6.61 0.35 6.15
CA GLU A 85 5.99 -0.96 6.35
C GLU A 85 6.97 -2.09 6.04
N GLN A 86 7.60 -2.05 4.86
CA GLN A 86 8.58 -3.05 4.44
C GLN A 86 9.77 -3.10 5.40
N CYS A 87 10.28 -1.95 5.83
CA CYS A 87 11.36 -1.85 6.80
C CYS A 87 11.00 -2.53 8.13
N ARG A 88 9.76 -2.32 8.62
CA ARG A 88 9.25 -3.00 9.81
C ARG A 88 9.13 -4.51 9.61
N LYS A 89 8.64 -4.96 8.44
CA LYS A 89 8.55 -6.38 8.10
C LYS A 89 9.95 -7.02 8.08
N VAL A 90 10.96 -6.38 7.48
CA VAL A 90 12.36 -6.86 7.54
C VAL A 90 12.89 -6.90 8.98
N ALA A 91 12.71 -5.82 9.75
CA ALA A 91 13.15 -5.77 11.15
C ALA A 91 12.52 -6.88 12.00
N SER A 92 11.23 -7.18 11.77
CA SER A 92 10.50 -8.23 12.50
C SER A 92 11.04 -9.64 12.27
N THR A 93 11.80 -9.86 11.18
CA THR A 93 12.44 -11.16 10.93
C THR A 93 13.54 -11.50 11.93
N GLY A 94 14.15 -10.49 12.56
CA GLY A 94 15.29 -10.66 13.47
C GLY A 94 16.56 -11.22 12.81
N LYS A 95 16.61 -11.31 11.48
CA LYS A 95 17.72 -11.95 10.74
C LYS A 95 18.99 -11.09 10.63
N SER A 96 18.90 -9.78 10.87
CA SER A 96 20.01 -8.85 10.74
C SER A 96 19.89 -7.68 11.71
N ASN A 97 21.02 -7.02 11.99
CA ASN A 97 21.02 -5.65 12.49
C ASN A 97 20.50 -4.71 11.37
N MET A 98 19.57 -3.81 11.70
CA MET A 98 18.99 -2.89 10.71
C MET A 98 19.95 -1.83 10.19
N PHE A 99 21.11 -1.62 10.84
CA PHE A 99 22.21 -0.79 10.32
C PHE A 99 23.14 -1.55 9.36
N ASP A 100 23.05 -2.88 9.27
CA ASP A 100 23.73 -3.62 8.21
C ASP A 100 22.94 -3.50 6.90
N VAL A 101 23.20 -2.42 6.18
CA VAL A 101 22.51 -2.06 4.94
C VAL A 101 22.58 -3.19 3.91
N ASN A 102 23.71 -3.88 3.79
CA ASN A 102 23.88 -4.96 2.81
C ASN A 102 23.03 -6.19 3.16
N ALA A 103 23.00 -6.57 4.44
CA ALA A 103 22.18 -7.68 4.88
C ALA A 103 20.68 -7.35 4.77
N VAL A 104 20.26 -6.15 5.20
CA VAL A 104 18.88 -5.69 5.07
C VAL A 104 18.45 -5.63 3.60
N PHE A 105 19.29 -5.12 2.70
CA PHE A 105 18.99 -5.05 1.27
C PHE A 105 18.72 -6.45 0.68
N LYS A 106 19.55 -7.44 1.02
CA LYS A 106 19.34 -8.82 0.58
C LYS A 106 18.03 -9.40 1.11
N ILE A 107 17.74 -9.19 2.40
CA ILE A 107 16.48 -9.66 3.00
C ILE A 107 15.28 -8.99 2.33
N ALA A 108 15.35 -7.68 2.04
CA ALA A 108 14.30 -6.96 1.35
C ALA A 108 14.03 -7.55 -0.03
N LEU A 109 15.07 -7.82 -0.84
CA LEU A 109 14.92 -8.48 -2.14
C LEU A 109 14.32 -9.89 -2.04
N GLU A 110 14.78 -10.70 -1.08
CA GLU A 110 14.23 -12.04 -0.83
C GLU A 110 12.74 -12.02 -0.46
N MET A 111 12.30 -10.98 0.24
CA MET A 111 10.91 -10.77 0.63
C MET A 111 10.07 -10.05 -0.44
N GLY A 112 10.67 -9.65 -1.57
CA GLY A 112 10.00 -8.91 -2.63
C GLY A 112 9.71 -7.44 -2.29
N TYR A 113 10.44 -6.85 -1.34
CA TYR A 113 10.29 -5.46 -0.90
C TYR A 113 11.14 -4.51 -1.74
N GLY A 114 10.69 -4.31 -2.99
CA GLY A 114 11.39 -3.50 -3.99
C GLY A 114 11.53 -2.04 -3.59
N GLU A 115 10.48 -1.42 -3.05
CA GLU A 115 10.48 0.00 -2.67
C GLU A 115 11.51 0.31 -1.58
N LEU A 116 11.65 -0.57 -0.58
CA LEU A 116 12.69 -0.46 0.43
C LEU A 116 14.08 -0.66 -0.17
N ALA A 117 14.25 -1.68 -1.03
CA ALA A 117 15.52 -1.96 -1.68
C ALA A 117 16.00 -0.76 -2.52
N ASP A 118 15.13 -0.20 -3.35
CA ASP A 118 15.40 0.97 -4.18
C ASP A 118 15.72 2.20 -3.32
N PHE A 119 14.95 2.43 -2.24
CA PHE A 119 15.20 3.52 -1.30
C PHE A 119 16.58 3.41 -0.63
N MET A 120 16.99 2.21 -0.21
CA MET A 120 18.29 1.99 0.40
C MET A 120 19.46 2.25 -0.56
N MET A 121 19.29 1.89 -1.83
CA MET A 121 20.30 2.13 -2.88
C MET A 121 20.44 3.62 -3.23
N THR A 122 19.32 4.35 -3.24
CA THR A 122 19.29 5.75 -3.67
C THR A 122 19.54 6.73 -2.54
N ASN A 123 19.19 6.38 -1.29
CA ASN A 123 19.27 7.30 -0.15
C ASN A 123 19.68 6.61 1.16
N THR A 124 20.92 6.12 1.21
CA THR A 124 21.47 5.44 2.40
C THR A 124 21.45 6.31 3.66
N LYS A 125 21.60 7.64 3.53
CA LYS A 125 21.55 8.56 4.67
C LYS A 125 20.13 8.66 5.25
N ALA A 126 19.10 8.79 4.40
CA ALA A 126 17.72 8.81 4.87
C ALA A 126 17.30 7.46 5.45
N TYR A 127 17.80 6.34 4.91
CA TYR A 127 17.61 5.03 5.53
C TYR A 127 18.18 4.98 6.96
N GLY A 128 19.41 5.47 7.18
CA GLY A 128 19.98 5.57 8.52
C GLY A 128 19.13 6.43 9.46
N ALA A 129 18.59 7.56 8.98
CA ALA A 129 17.70 8.41 9.75
C ALA A 129 16.37 7.73 10.09
N LEU A 130 15.78 6.98 9.14
CA LEU A 130 14.59 6.16 9.38
C LEU A 130 14.84 5.14 10.49
N ILE A 131 15.97 4.43 10.48
CA ILE A 131 16.28 3.45 11.53
C ILE A 131 16.45 4.11 12.92
N LEU A 132 17.01 5.31 12.96
CA LEU A 132 17.22 6.05 14.21
C LEU A 132 15.94 6.68 14.77
N THR A 133 15.06 7.19 13.91
CA THR A 133 13.92 8.04 14.29
C THR A 133 12.57 7.38 14.14
N GLY A 134 12.46 6.37 13.27
CA GLY A 134 11.19 5.80 12.81
C GLY A 134 10.45 6.69 11.81
N GLU A 135 10.97 7.89 11.52
CA GLU A 135 10.32 8.88 10.67
C GLU A 135 10.82 8.82 9.23
N LEU A 136 9.89 8.98 8.30
CA LEU A 136 10.12 9.13 6.87
C LEU A 136 8.89 9.79 6.26
N GLY A 137 9.10 10.89 5.55
CA GLY A 137 8.10 11.56 4.72
C GLY A 137 8.42 11.40 3.24
N ASP A 138 7.44 11.68 2.37
CA ASP A 138 7.64 11.58 0.92
C ASP A 138 8.68 12.58 0.40
N SER A 139 8.88 13.72 1.06
CA SER A 139 9.93 14.69 0.73
C SER A 139 11.35 14.17 0.90
N ASP A 140 11.52 13.09 1.70
CA ASP A 140 12.82 12.46 1.94
C ASP A 140 13.16 11.42 0.87
N ILE A 141 12.20 11.08 0.01
CA ILE A 141 12.35 10.12 -1.08
C ILE A 141 12.68 10.92 -2.34
N ILE A 142 13.94 10.87 -2.75
CA ILE A 142 14.38 11.52 -3.99
C ILE A 142 13.95 10.62 -5.15
N GLU A 143 12.98 11.07 -5.94
CA GLU A 143 12.71 10.47 -7.24
C GLU A 143 13.80 10.94 -8.23
N LEU A 144 14.48 9.99 -8.86
CA LEU A 144 15.40 10.26 -9.98
C LEU A 144 14.62 10.41 -11.29
#